data_AF-A0A8M1K8Z4-F1
#
_entry.id   AF-A0A8M1K8Z4-F1
#
_cell.length_a   1.000
_cell.length_b   1.000
_cell.length_c   1.000
_cell.angle_alpha   90.00
_cell.angle_beta   90.00
_cell.angle_gamma   90.00
#
_symmetry.space_group_name_H-M   'P 1'
#
loop_
_entity.id
_entity.type
_entity.pdbx_description
1 polymer ?
#
loop_
_entity_poly.entity_id
_entity_poly.type
_entity_poly.pdbx_seq_one_letter_code
_entity_poly.pdbx_strand_id
1 'polypeptide(L)'
;MPLLTNVTFCVVAHESESHIVLQFADSDNLLTNPKVLTLLMAENKTLVAPMLESRTLYANFWCGMTPQGYYKRTPEYIPIRDWKRLGCHAVPMVHSTFLLDLRRNASRDLAFYPVHHLYPWILDDIMVLSFSAKQAGVQMFVCNKEHYGYLPVPLKPDQNLEDEVESFSYIVSEALIKHTLEPSHFLHTPLKQKDKMMFDEIYLINLRRRLDRRQRMLSTLDVLGLEATQTDAVDGKALNTSQLLELGIDMLPNYKDPYSERVLTRGEIGCFLSHYNVWKQMVEKGQQQVLLLEDDVRFVTRFKSRLITIMQDVKATGLDWDLIYVGRKRLQLKEPERWVEGVKNLVHPDYSYWTLGYALSLQGARKLLQAEPFGKMLPVDEFLPIMFDKHPREEYMAHFERRDLKAFSVEPLLLFPTHYTGEPGYTSDTETSTIWDNENMSTDWDRESSQKNYAGTHPPVSSPPSSSSQQDEL
;
A
#
# COMPACT_ATOMS: atom_id res chain seq x y z
N MET A 1 11.82 -15.50 -29.78
CA MET A 1 12.56 -14.82 -28.69
C MET A 1 12.76 -15.83 -27.59
N PRO A 2 13.96 -16.01 -27.03
CA PRO A 2 14.10 -16.86 -25.85
C PRO A 2 13.32 -16.16 -24.73
N LEU A 3 12.33 -16.86 -24.20
CA LEU A 3 11.62 -16.48 -22.98
C LEU A 3 12.69 -16.15 -21.93
N LEU A 4 12.61 -14.96 -21.35
CA LEU A 4 13.32 -14.64 -20.12
C LEU A 4 12.86 -15.68 -19.09
N THR A 5 13.68 -16.72 -18.94
CA THR A 5 13.55 -17.72 -17.89
C THR A 5 13.63 -16.97 -16.58
N ASN A 6 12.53 -16.92 -15.83
CA ASN A 6 12.58 -16.63 -14.40
C ASN A 6 13.69 -17.50 -13.81
N VAL A 7 14.57 -16.88 -13.02
CA VAL A 7 15.62 -17.64 -12.34
C VAL A 7 14.93 -18.45 -11.26
N THR A 8 14.59 -19.71 -11.55
CA THR A 8 14.01 -20.61 -10.57
C THR A 8 15.12 -21.06 -9.62
N PHE A 9 14.99 -20.70 -8.34
CA PHE A 9 15.82 -21.25 -7.28
C PHE A 9 15.26 -22.60 -6.87
N CYS A 10 16.11 -23.63 -6.87
CA CYS A 10 15.78 -24.93 -6.29
C CYS A 10 16.42 -25.01 -4.91
N VAL A 11 15.61 -24.99 -3.85
CA VAL A 11 16.09 -25.26 -2.50
C VAL A 11 15.94 -26.76 -2.26
N VAL A 12 17.07 -27.45 -2.14
CA VAL A 12 17.14 -28.85 -1.73
C VAL A 12 17.22 -28.89 -0.22
N ALA A 13 16.14 -29.31 0.43
CA ALA A 13 16.17 -29.52 1.88
C ALA A 13 16.63 -30.95 2.19
N HIS A 14 17.74 -31.06 2.93
CA HIS A 14 18.27 -32.32 3.44
C HIS A 14 17.91 -32.47 4.92
N GLU A 15 17.02 -33.39 5.24
CA GLU A 15 16.79 -33.83 6.61
C GLU A 15 17.26 -35.29 6.72
N SER A 16 18.57 -35.47 6.96
CA SER A 16 19.29 -36.77 7.04
C SER A 16 19.27 -37.64 5.78
N GLU A 17 20.09 -38.70 5.75
CA GLU A 17 20.65 -39.39 4.58
C GLU A 17 19.68 -40.07 3.57
N SER A 18 18.37 -39.78 3.52
CA SER A 18 17.45 -40.45 2.58
C SER A 18 16.17 -39.68 2.16
N HIS A 19 16.07 -38.36 2.39
CA HIS A 19 14.81 -37.64 2.17
C HIS A 19 14.99 -36.37 1.34
N ILE A 20 14.97 -36.50 0.00
CA ILE A 20 15.11 -35.35 -0.91
C ILE A 20 13.72 -34.81 -1.24
N VAL A 21 13.42 -33.59 -0.80
CA VAL A 21 12.32 -32.77 -1.32
C VAL A 21 12.93 -31.59 -2.07
N LEU A 22 12.29 -31.18 -3.18
CA LEU A 22 12.70 -30.02 -3.97
C LEU A 22 11.65 -28.93 -3.83
N GLN A 23 12.04 -27.76 -3.32
CA GLN A 23 11.22 -26.58 -3.40
C GLN A 23 11.68 -25.76 -4.62
N PHE A 24 10.81 -25.68 -5.63
CA PHE A 24 10.95 -24.77 -6.75
C PHE A 24 10.34 -23.43 -6.35
N ALA A 25 11.06 -22.34 -6.59
CA ALA A 25 10.56 -20.99 -6.40
C ALA A 25 11.16 -20.04 -7.45
N ASP A 26 10.31 -19.36 -8.20
CA ASP A 26 10.72 -18.27 -9.08
C ASP A 26 11.30 -17.12 -8.26
N SER A 27 12.33 -16.48 -8.81
CA SER A 27 13.12 -15.43 -8.15
C SER A 27 12.33 -14.19 -7.73
N ASP A 28 11.18 -13.97 -8.37
CA ASP A 28 10.28 -12.84 -8.18
C ASP A 28 9.14 -13.14 -7.19
N ASN A 29 9.07 -14.35 -6.63
CA ASN A 29 8.12 -14.70 -5.59
C ASN A 29 8.62 -14.37 -4.19
N LEU A 30 7.80 -13.70 -3.38
CA LEU A 30 8.13 -13.34 -2.01
C LEU A 30 7.49 -14.32 -1.02
N LEU A 31 8.25 -15.31 -0.56
CA LEU A 31 7.82 -16.23 0.49
C LEU A 31 8.00 -15.57 1.87
N THR A 32 6.94 -14.92 2.37
CA THR A 32 6.99 -14.23 3.67
C THR A 32 6.74 -15.13 4.87
N ASN A 33 6.19 -16.33 4.65
CA ASN A 33 5.99 -17.30 5.73
C ASN A 33 7.24 -18.18 5.90
N PRO A 34 7.99 -18.04 7.00
CA PRO A 34 9.24 -18.78 7.21
C PRO A 34 9.02 -20.29 7.40
N LYS A 35 7.78 -20.73 7.62
CA LYS A 35 7.42 -22.15 7.80
C LYS A 35 6.90 -22.79 6.52
N VAL A 36 6.88 -22.09 5.38
CA VAL A 36 6.26 -22.57 4.14
C VAL A 36 6.72 -23.98 3.76
N LEU A 37 8.04 -24.26 3.81
CA LEU A 37 8.59 -25.56 3.47
C LEU A 37 8.06 -26.66 4.39
N THR A 38 8.19 -26.49 5.70
CA THR A 38 7.72 -27.47 6.70
C THR A 38 6.21 -27.69 6.64
N LEU A 39 5.44 -26.62 6.43
CA LEU A 39 3.99 -26.69 6.29
C LEU A 39 3.59 -27.51 5.05
N LEU A 40 4.24 -27.26 3.90
CA LEU A 40 3.96 -28.02 2.68
C LEU A 40 4.39 -29.49 2.79
N MET A 41 5.53 -29.77 3.44
CA MET A 41 5.96 -31.15 3.71
C MET A 41 4.94 -31.90 4.57
N ALA A 42 4.34 -31.23 5.56
CA ALA A 42 3.32 -31.82 6.43
C ALA A 42 2.02 -32.19 5.71
N GLU A 43 1.73 -31.58 4.55
CA GLU A 43 0.56 -31.95 3.73
C GLU A 43 0.69 -33.32 3.07
N ASN A 44 1.90 -33.89 3.06
CA ASN A 44 2.18 -35.25 2.59
C ASN A 44 1.68 -35.52 1.16
N LYS A 45 1.89 -34.54 0.27
CA LYS A 45 1.53 -34.60 -1.15
C LYS A 45 2.78 -34.77 -2.01
N THR A 46 2.64 -35.44 -3.16
CA THR A 46 3.74 -35.54 -4.13
C THR A 46 4.12 -34.18 -4.71
N LEU A 47 3.13 -33.37 -5.10
CA LEU A 47 3.33 -32.06 -5.72
C LEU A 47 2.33 -31.06 -5.14
N VAL A 48 2.82 -30.04 -4.43
CA VAL A 48 1.97 -29.07 -3.71
C VAL A 48 2.56 -27.67 -3.74
N ALA A 49 1.74 -26.67 -4.08
CA ALA A 49 2.11 -25.27 -4.06
C ALA A 49 1.53 -24.53 -2.84
N PRO A 50 2.26 -23.59 -2.24
CA PRO A 50 1.65 -22.58 -1.40
C PRO A 50 0.88 -21.61 -2.31
N MET A 51 -0.34 -21.23 -1.93
CA MET A 51 -1.07 -20.18 -2.65
C MET A 51 -0.39 -18.84 -2.37
N LEU A 52 0.09 -18.19 -3.42
CA LEU A 52 0.71 -16.88 -3.36
C LEU A 52 -0.30 -15.78 -3.74
N GLU A 53 -0.25 -14.66 -3.03
CA GLU A 53 -1.12 -13.52 -3.25
C GLU A 53 -0.53 -12.54 -4.28
N SER A 54 -1.31 -12.17 -5.30
CA SER A 54 -1.03 -11.00 -6.13
C SER A 54 -2.02 -9.86 -5.87
N ARG A 55 -1.74 -8.69 -6.45
CA ARG A 55 -2.63 -7.50 -6.36
C ARG A 55 -3.98 -7.65 -7.10
N THR A 56 -4.10 -8.65 -7.97
CA THR A 56 -5.35 -8.97 -8.70
C THR A 56 -5.83 -10.37 -8.32
N LEU A 57 -6.86 -10.86 -9.02
CA LEU A 57 -7.29 -12.25 -8.89
C LEU A 57 -6.25 -13.26 -9.40
N TYR A 58 -5.19 -12.83 -10.09
CA TYR A 58 -4.09 -13.70 -10.49
C TYR A 58 -3.45 -14.40 -9.29
N ALA A 59 -3.09 -15.67 -9.44
CA ALA A 59 -2.38 -16.48 -8.45
C ALA A 59 -1.68 -17.65 -9.14
N ASN A 60 -0.82 -18.34 -8.41
CA ASN A 60 0.03 -19.41 -8.90
C ASN A 60 -0.65 -20.77 -9.12
N PHE A 61 -1.95 -20.79 -9.47
CA PHE A 61 -2.71 -22.01 -9.69
C PHE A 61 -3.92 -21.78 -10.59
N TRP A 62 -4.39 -22.83 -11.27
CA TRP A 62 -5.62 -22.79 -12.05
C TRP A 62 -6.61 -23.84 -11.53
N CYS A 63 -7.90 -23.51 -11.42
CA CYS A 63 -8.94 -24.50 -11.06
C CYS A 63 -9.49 -25.27 -12.26
N GLY A 64 -9.22 -24.82 -13.48
CA GLY A 64 -9.71 -25.45 -14.70
C GLY A 64 -8.75 -25.25 -15.86
N MET A 65 -8.79 -26.20 -16.79
CA MET A 65 -8.08 -26.14 -18.07
C MET A 65 -9.02 -26.53 -19.19
N THR A 66 -8.85 -25.89 -20.35
CA THR A 66 -9.48 -26.30 -21.60
C THR A 66 -8.80 -27.57 -22.16
N PRO A 67 -9.44 -28.30 -23.09
CA PRO A 67 -8.78 -29.42 -23.78
C PRO A 67 -7.48 -29.03 -24.51
N GLN A 68 -7.38 -27.76 -24.91
CA GLN A 68 -6.21 -27.16 -25.56
C GLN A 68 -5.12 -26.70 -24.58
N GLY A 69 -5.27 -26.96 -23.28
CA GLY A 69 -4.26 -26.64 -22.28
C GLY A 69 -4.34 -25.24 -21.69
N TYR A 70 -5.25 -24.38 -22.17
CA TYR A 70 -5.38 -23.01 -21.67
C TYR A 70 -6.18 -22.89 -20.38
N TYR A 71 -5.95 -21.79 -19.67
CA TYR A 71 -6.69 -21.39 -18.49
C TYR A 71 -8.21 -21.48 -18.65
N LYS A 72 -8.89 -21.94 -17.60
CA LYS A 72 -10.35 -21.88 -17.51
C LYS A 72 -10.77 -21.53 -16.08
N ARG A 73 -11.39 -20.36 -15.91
CA ARG A 73 -12.02 -19.94 -14.65
C ARG A 73 -13.14 -20.91 -14.26
N THR A 74 -13.20 -21.29 -12.99
CA THR A 74 -14.26 -22.12 -12.43
C THR A 74 -14.86 -21.46 -11.18
N PRO A 75 -16.08 -21.86 -10.75
CA PRO A 75 -16.72 -21.31 -9.54
C PRO A 75 -15.91 -21.52 -8.25
N GLU A 76 -15.02 -22.53 -8.21
CA GLU A 76 -14.18 -22.84 -7.06
C GLU A 76 -13.02 -21.85 -6.88
N TYR A 77 -12.61 -21.16 -7.94
CA TYR A 77 -11.40 -20.33 -7.93
C TYR A 77 -11.48 -19.19 -6.92
N ILE A 78 -12.51 -18.34 -7.00
CA ILE A 78 -12.60 -17.14 -6.15
C ILE A 78 -12.70 -17.52 -4.66
N PRO A 79 -13.51 -18.51 -4.24
CA PRO A 79 -13.52 -18.96 -2.85
C PRO A 79 -12.16 -19.45 -2.33
N ILE A 80 -11.35 -20.12 -3.16
CA ILE A 80 -10.00 -20.56 -2.79
C ILE A 80 -9.07 -19.35 -2.72
N ARG A 81 -9.06 -18.51 -3.78
CA ARG A 81 -8.19 -17.33 -3.90
C ARG A 81 -8.39 -16.30 -2.79
N ASP A 82 -9.62 -16.12 -2.32
CA ASP A 82 -9.99 -15.16 -1.28
C ASP A 82 -9.94 -15.75 0.15
N TRP A 83 -9.35 -16.94 0.33
CA TRP A 83 -9.33 -17.65 1.62
C TRP A 83 -10.72 -17.94 2.23
N LYS A 84 -11.81 -17.86 1.45
CA LYS A 84 -13.17 -18.23 1.88
C LYS A 84 -13.34 -19.74 2.02
N ARG A 85 -12.51 -20.52 1.33
CA ARG A 85 -12.42 -21.97 1.43
C ARG A 85 -10.97 -22.38 1.69
N LEU A 86 -10.64 -22.59 2.96
CA LEU A 86 -9.30 -22.99 3.40
C LEU A 86 -9.06 -24.49 3.19
N GLY A 87 -7.84 -24.87 2.83
CA GLY A 87 -7.42 -26.27 2.66
C GLY A 87 -6.28 -26.43 1.66
N CYS A 88 -5.97 -27.67 1.31
CA CYS A 88 -5.21 -27.94 0.10
C CYS A 88 -6.14 -28.57 -0.94
N HIS A 89 -6.25 -27.91 -2.09
CA HIS A 89 -7.25 -28.19 -3.12
C HIS A 89 -6.57 -28.85 -4.31
N ALA A 90 -7.17 -29.93 -4.81
CA ALA A 90 -6.73 -30.55 -6.05
C ALA A 90 -7.00 -29.59 -7.21
N VAL A 91 -5.97 -29.32 -8.00
CA VAL A 91 -6.02 -28.38 -9.12
C VAL A 91 -5.31 -28.98 -10.34
N PRO A 92 -5.74 -28.67 -11.57
CA PRO A 92 -5.07 -29.15 -12.76
C PRO A 92 -3.67 -28.54 -12.96
N MET A 93 -3.37 -27.40 -12.33
CA MET A 93 -2.10 -26.70 -12.51
C MET A 93 -1.72 -25.88 -11.28
N VAL A 94 -0.44 -25.94 -10.92
CA VAL A 94 0.26 -24.98 -10.07
C VAL A 94 1.54 -24.55 -10.75
N HIS A 95 2.04 -23.36 -10.44
CA HIS A 95 3.26 -22.84 -11.04
C HIS A 95 4.04 -21.93 -10.08
N SER A 96 5.16 -21.40 -10.55
CA SER A 96 6.06 -20.42 -9.93
C SER A 96 6.69 -20.80 -8.59
N THR A 97 5.93 -21.25 -7.60
CA THR A 97 6.47 -21.85 -6.37
C THR A 97 5.71 -23.12 -6.02
N PHE A 98 6.42 -24.23 -5.85
CA PHE A 98 5.85 -25.50 -5.40
C PHE A 98 6.91 -26.43 -4.79
N LEU A 99 6.44 -27.35 -3.97
CA LEU A 99 7.20 -28.44 -3.38
C LEU A 99 6.94 -29.73 -4.16
N LEU A 100 8.02 -30.40 -4.55
CA LEU A 100 8.01 -31.73 -5.13
C LEU A 100 8.70 -32.72 -4.17
N ASP A 101 7.97 -33.77 -3.78
CA ASP A 101 8.49 -34.82 -2.90
C ASP A 101 9.10 -35.97 -3.73
N LEU A 102 10.43 -36.00 -3.83
CA LEU A 102 11.15 -37.03 -4.62
C LEU A 102 11.15 -38.42 -3.97
N ARG A 103 10.67 -38.54 -2.72
CA ARG A 103 10.52 -39.85 -2.05
C ARG A 103 9.37 -40.65 -2.64
N ARG A 104 8.46 -40.01 -3.38
CA ARG A 104 7.30 -40.64 -4.02
C ARG A 104 7.71 -41.24 -5.35
N ASN A 105 7.44 -42.53 -5.57
CA ASN A 105 7.82 -43.19 -6.83
C ASN A 105 7.29 -42.46 -8.08
N ALA A 106 6.06 -41.93 -8.02
CA ALA A 106 5.45 -41.18 -9.13
C ALA A 106 6.17 -39.86 -9.49
N SER A 107 7.02 -39.33 -8.60
CA SER A 107 7.84 -38.14 -8.91
C SER A 107 8.92 -38.42 -9.96
N ARG A 108 9.33 -39.69 -10.13
CA ARG A 108 10.37 -40.11 -11.09
C ARG A 108 9.93 -39.97 -12.54
N ASP A 109 8.63 -39.93 -12.77
CA ASP A 109 8.02 -39.80 -14.10
C ASP A 109 7.68 -38.33 -14.44
N LEU A 110 8.01 -37.39 -13.54
CA LEU A 110 7.86 -35.95 -13.79
C LEU A 110 9.11 -35.40 -14.48
N ALA A 111 8.91 -34.68 -15.58
CA ALA A 111 9.99 -34.03 -16.31
C ALA A 111 9.54 -32.71 -16.93
N PHE A 112 10.39 -31.68 -16.80
CA PHE A 112 10.34 -30.49 -17.65
C PHE A 112 10.97 -30.74 -19.02
N TYR A 113 12.02 -31.57 -19.03
CA TYR A 113 12.79 -31.87 -20.22
C TYR A 113 13.41 -33.28 -20.12
N PRO A 114 13.46 -34.06 -21.23
CA PRO A 114 12.82 -33.78 -22.51
C PRO A 114 11.28 -33.74 -22.36
N VAL A 115 10.64 -32.90 -23.17
CA VAL A 115 9.18 -32.78 -23.17
C VAL A 115 8.56 -34.13 -23.56
N HIS A 116 7.46 -34.50 -22.90
CA HIS A 116 6.76 -35.74 -23.19
C HIS A 116 6.35 -35.81 -24.67
N HIS A 117 6.59 -36.95 -25.33
CA HIS A 117 6.39 -37.13 -26.78
C HIS A 117 4.95 -36.88 -27.28
N LEU A 118 3.96 -36.95 -26.39
CA LEU A 118 2.55 -36.66 -26.67
C LEU A 118 2.13 -35.21 -26.35
N TYR A 119 3.06 -34.35 -25.94
CA TYR A 119 2.74 -32.96 -25.58
C TYR A 119 2.25 -32.18 -26.80
N PRO A 120 1.00 -31.69 -26.82
CA PRO A 120 0.40 -31.15 -28.04
C PRO A 120 0.34 -29.61 -28.08
N TRP A 121 0.87 -28.92 -27.07
CA TRP A 121 0.68 -27.48 -26.88
C TRP A 121 1.95 -26.67 -27.22
N ILE A 122 1.83 -25.34 -27.15
CA ILE A 122 2.99 -24.45 -27.29
C ILE A 122 3.98 -24.69 -26.16
N LEU A 123 5.28 -24.64 -26.46
CA LEU A 123 6.31 -24.92 -25.46
C LEU A 123 6.33 -23.83 -24.38
N ASP A 124 5.88 -24.21 -23.20
CA ASP A 124 5.81 -23.41 -21.98
C ASP A 124 6.07 -24.35 -20.79
N ASP A 125 6.95 -23.97 -19.88
CA ASP A 125 7.44 -24.83 -18.81
C ASP A 125 6.35 -25.20 -17.79
N ILE A 126 5.47 -24.25 -17.46
CA ILE A 126 4.30 -24.46 -16.59
C ILE A 126 3.35 -25.49 -17.21
N MET A 127 3.02 -25.30 -18.49
CA MET A 127 2.16 -26.24 -19.22
C MET A 127 2.82 -27.62 -19.38
N VAL A 128 4.12 -27.67 -19.64
CA VAL A 128 4.87 -28.93 -19.75
C VAL A 128 4.85 -29.71 -18.44
N LEU A 129 5.11 -29.07 -17.30
CA LEU A 129 5.06 -29.73 -15.99
C LEU A 129 3.67 -30.28 -15.68
N SER A 130 2.62 -29.46 -15.88
CA SER A 130 1.23 -29.87 -15.63
C SER A 130 0.83 -31.07 -16.49
N PHE A 131 1.24 -31.09 -17.77
CA PHE A 131 1.03 -32.23 -18.65
C PHE A 131 1.80 -33.45 -18.19
N SER A 132 3.08 -33.30 -17.82
CA SER A 132 3.90 -34.39 -17.29
C SER A 132 3.28 -34.99 -16.03
N ALA A 133 2.79 -34.16 -15.10
CA ALA A 133 2.12 -34.59 -13.89
C ALA A 133 0.85 -35.40 -14.20
N LYS A 134 0.05 -34.93 -15.16
CA LYS A 134 -1.13 -35.66 -15.62
C LYS A 134 -0.79 -37.02 -16.20
N GLN A 135 0.25 -37.12 -17.05
CA GLN A 135 0.66 -38.41 -17.64
C GLN A 135 1.22 -39.38 -16.60
N ALA A 136 1.93 -38.86 -15.60
CA ALA A 136 2.43 -39.64 -14.46
C ALA A 136 1.35 -40.01 -13.43
N GLY A 137 0.10 -39.57 -13.61
CA GLY A 137 -0.97 -39.77 -12.63
C GLY A 137 -0.76 -39.01 -11.31
N VAL A 138 0.05 -37.95 -11.32
CA VAL A 138 0.36 -37.11 -10.16
C VAL A 138 -0.63 -35.95 -10.09
N GLN A 139 -1.45 -35.92 -9.04
CA GLN A 139 -2.34 -34.80 -8.75
C GLN A 139 -1.55 -33.61 -8.18
N MET A 140 -1.72 -32.44 -8.77
CA MET A 140 -1.21 -31.17 -8.23
C MET A 140 -2.17 -30.61 -7.18
N PHE A 141 -1.62 -29.97 -6.15
CA PHE A 141 -2.41 -29.32 -5.09
C PHE A 141 -1.96 -27.88 -4.88
N VAL A 142 -2.90 -26.98 -4.61
CA VAL A 142 -2.60 -25.65 -4.07
C VAL A 142 -3.10 -25.58 -2.63
N CYS A 143 -2.29 -25.06 -1.71
CA CYS A 143 -2.66 -24.93 -0.31
C CYS A 143 -2.79 -23.47 0.12
N ASN A 144 -3.91 -23.12 0.75
CA ASN A 144 -4.24 -21.78 1.22
C ASN A 144 -4.61 -21.76 2.72
N LYS A 145 -4.08 -22.69 3.52
CA LYS A 145 -4.37 -22.76 4.96
C LYS A 145 -3.76 -21.60 5.75
N GLU A 146 -2.68 -21.02 5.22
CA GLU A 146 -1.97 -19.86 5.78
C GLU A 146 -1.78 -18.82 4.68
N HIS A 147 -1.35 -17.62 5.06
CA HIS A 147 -0.74 -16.69 4.12
C HIS A 147 0.73 -17.08 3.94
N TYR A 148 1.12 -17.47 2.73
CA TYR A 148 2.46 -18.00 2.46
C TYR A 148 3.42 -16.99 1.84
N GLY A 149 2.89 -15.98 1.14
CA GLY A 149 3.69 -15.05 0.39
C GLY A 149 2.94 -14.37 -0.75
N TYR A 150 3.71 -13.69 -1.59
CA TYR A 150 3.21 -12.87 -2.69
C TYR A 150 3.89 -13.25 -4.02
N LEU A 151 3.24 -12.92 -5.14
CA LEU A 151 3.80 -13.03 -6.49
C LEU A 151 3.43 -11.82 -7.36
N PRO A 152 4.25 -11.48 -8.36
CA PRO A 152 3.91 -10.47 -9.33
C PRO A 152 2.82 -10.92 -10.29
N VAL A 153 2.13 -9.91 -10.83
CA VAL A 153 1.23 -10.11 -11.96
C VAL A 153 2.08 -10.04 -13.23
N PRO A 154 1.90 -10.98 -14.18
CA PRO A 154 2.59 -10.95 -15.45
C PRO A 154 2.48 -9.60 -16.15
N LEU A 155 3.55 -9.21 -16.83
CA LEU A 155 3.58 -8.00 -17.63
C LEU A 155 2.71 -8.15 -18.87
N LYS A 156 2.08 -7.05 -19.27
CA LYS A 156 1.41 -6.94 -20.57
C LYS A 156 2.45 -6.85 -21.70
N PRO A 157 2.12 -7.22 -22.94
CA PRO A 157 3.07 -7.22 -24.05
C PRO A 157 3.74 -5.87 -24.37
N ASP A 158 3.11 -4.76 -23.97
CA ASP A 158 3.61 -3.39 -24.14
C ASP A 158 4.49 -2.90 -22.97
N GLN A 159 4.59 -3.68 -21.89
CA GLN A 159 5.38 -3.34 -20.71
C GLN A 159 6.80 -3.89 -20.81
N ASN A 160 7.73 -3.25 -20.09
CA ASN A 160 9.15 -3.54 -20.14
C ASN A 160 9.73 -3.91 -18.77
N LEU A 161 11.05 -4.13 -18.70
CA LEU A 161 11.74 -4.50 -17.45
C LEU A 161 11.61 -3.43 -16.35
N GLU A 162 11.53 -2.14 -16.69
CA GLU A 162 11.32 -1.09 -15.69
C GLU A 162 9.93 -1.20 -15.06
N ASP A 163 8.90 -1.56 -15.85
CA ASP A 163 7.57 -1.86 -15.32
C ASP A 163 7.59 -3.07 -14.37
N GLU A 164 8.42 -4.08 -14.68
CA GLU A 164 8.61 -5.25 -13.82
C GLU A 164 9.23 -4.84 -12.48
N VAL A 165 10.30 -4.03 -12.52
CA VAL A 165 10.97 -3.52 -11.32
C VAL A 165 10.01 -2.68 -10.47
N GLU A 166 9.19 -1.82 -11.09
CA GLU A 166 8.17 -1.05 -10.38
C GLU A 166 7.08 -1.95 -9.76
N SER A 167 6.65 -2.99 -10.48
CA SER A 167 5.68 -3.98 -10.00
C SER A 167 6.22 -4.78 -8.81
N PHE A 168 7.45 -5.29 -8.91
CA PHE A 168 8.12 -6.02 -7.84
C PHE A 168 8.37 -5.14 -6.61
N SER A 169 8.85 -3.90 -6.81
CA SER A 169 9.04 -2.94 -5.72
C SER A 169 7.75 -2.66 -4.95
N TYR A 170 6.61 -2.60 -5.66
CA TYR A 170 5.30 -2.45 -5.03
C TYR A 170 4.94 -3.67 -4.16
N ILE A 171 5.19 -4.89 -4.63
CA ILE A 171 4.87 -6.12 -3.87
C ILE A 171 5.72 -6.20 -2.61
N VAL A 172 7.02 -5.87 -2.70
CA VAL A 172 7.89 -5.78 -1.52
C VAL A 172 7.34 -4.73 -0.54
N SER A 173 6.90 -3.57 -1.04
CA SER A 173 6.32 -2.50 -0.21
C SER A 173 5.01 -2.93 0.48
N GLU A 174 4.14 -3.68 -0.19
CA GLU A 174 2.92 -4.24 0.42
C GLU A 174 3.25 -5.31 1.46
N ALA A 175 4.22 -6.19 1.17
CA ALA A 175 4.67 -7.21 2.11
C ALA A 175 5.26 -6.57 3.39
N LEU A 176 5.99 -5.45 3.26
CA LEU A 176 6.55 -4.69 4.37
C LEU A 176 5.49 -4.14 5.34
N ILE A 177 4.22 -4.03 4.94
CA ILE A 177 3.13 -3.60 5.83
C ILE A 177 2.92 -4.61 6.96
N LYS A 178 3.08 -5.91 6.67
CA LYS A 178 2.78 -7.00 7.62
C LYS A 178 4.03 -7.77 8.07
N HIS A 179 5.14 -7.63 7.36
CA HIS A 179 6.34 -8.43 7.56
C HIS A 179 7.59 -7.56 7.55
N THR A 180 8.57 -7.91 8.37
CA THR A 180 9.93 -7.38 8.22
C THR A 180 10.66 -8.21 7.18
N LEU A 181 11.14 -7.58 6.12
CA LEU A 181 11.91 -8.22 5.06
C LEU A 181 13.34 -7.67 5.10
N GLU A 182 14.31 -8.56 5.28
CA GLU A 182 15.73 -8.21 5.27
C GLU A 182 16.43 -8.95 4.12
N PRO A 183 17.31 -8.26 3.36
CA PRO A 183 18.15 -8.93 2.38
C PRO A 183 19.01 -10.01 3.03
N SER A 184 19.15 -11.15 2.34
CA SER A 184 20.07 -12.20 2.78
C SER A 184 21.50 -11.67 2.83
N HIS A 185 22.23 -11.94 3.92
CA HIS A 185 23.66 -11.60 4.04
C HIS A 185 24.55 -12.29 2.99
N PHE A 186 24.02 -13.29 2.27
CA PHE A 186 24.71 -13.97 1.19
C PHE A 186 24.50 -13.32 -0.18
N LEU A 187 23.57 -12.36 -0.28
CA LEU A 187 23.30 -11.64 -1.51
C LEU A 187 23.93 -10.26 -1.44
N HIS A 188 24.67 -9.91 -2.49
CA HIS A 188 25.08 -8.53 -2.72
C HIS A 188 24.03 -7.84 -3.58
N THR A 189 23.27 -6.93 -2.96
CA THR A 189 22.39 -6.02 -3.68
C THR A 189 23.10 -4.68 -3.88
N PRO A 190 23.18 -4.16 -5.12
CA PRO A 190 23.74 -2.83 -5.34
C PRO A 190 22.87 -1.79 -4.62
N LEU A 191 23.52 -0.79 -4.02
CA LEU A 191 22.80 0.32 -3.39
C LEU A 191 21.97 1.05 -4.46
N LYS A 192 20.66 1.13 -4.23
CA LYS A 192 19.76 1.88 -5.09
C LYS A 192 20.02 3.37 -4.87
N GLN A 193 20.25 4.10 -5.97
CA GLN A 193 20.35 5.55 -5.89
C GLN A 193 19.00 6.11 -5.43
N LYS A 194 19.03 6.89 -4.35
CA LYS A 194 17.86 7.59 -3.84
C LYS A 194 17.82 9.00 -4.41
N ASP A 195 16.62 9.49 -4.63
CA ASP A 195 16.39 10.88 -5.01
C ASP A 195 15.12 11.41 -4.34
N LYS A 196 14.92 12.73 -4.48
CA LYS A 196 13.77 13.46 -3.96
C LYS A 196 12.75 13.75 -5.06
N MET A 197 12.81 13.00 -6.17
CA MET A 197 12.04 13.24 -7.40
C MET A 197 12.26 14.67 -7.91
N MET A 198 11.22 15.51 -7.87
CA MET A 198 11.25 16.92 -8.25
C MET A 198 11.19 17.86 -7.03
N PHE A 199 11.16 17.33 -5.81
CA PHE A 199 11.02 18.11 -4.58
C PHE A 199 12.39 18.48 -4.00
N ASP A 200 12.45 19.62 -3.31
CA ASP A 200 13.65 20.01 -2.56
C ASP A 200 13.85 19.10 -1.35
N GLU A 201 12.74 18.63 -0.77
CA GLU A 201 12.72 17.71 0.36
C GLU A 201 11.47 16.83 0.38
N ILE A 202 11.64 15.59 0.83
CA ILE A 202 10.54 14.71 1.21
C ILE A 202 10.58 14.58 2.72
N TYR A 203 9.57 15.06 3.42
CA TYR A 203 9.45 14.97 4.87
C TYR A 203 8.60 13.77 5.27
N LEU A 204 9.14 12.91 6.12
CA LEU A 204 8.40 11.82 6.77
C LEU A 204 8.09 12.22 8.22
N ILE A 205 6.83 12.49 8.52
CA ILE A 205 6.35 12.80 9.88
C ILE A 205 6.12 11.48 10.62
N ASN A 206 6.82 11.29 11.74
CA ASN A 206 6.70 10.08 12.57
C ASN A 206 6.87 10.43 14.05
N LEU A 207 6.05 9.82 14.91
CA LEU A 207 6.24 9.92 16.35
C LEU A 207 7.50 9.16 16.76
N ARG A 208 8.39 9.79 17.55
CA ARG A 208 9.63 9.17 18.04
C ARG A 208 9.45 7.78 18.67
N ARG A 209 8.32 7.58 19.37
CA ARG A 209 7.99 6.29 20.02
C ARG A 209 7.50 5.20 19.07
N ARG A 210 7.09 5.53 17.84
CA ARG A 210 6.57 4.60 16.82
C ARG A 210 7.71 4.10 15.92
N LEU A 211 8.68 3.40 16.53
CA LEU A 211 9.82 2.82 15.81
C LEU A 211 9.39 1.74 14.81
N ASP A 212 8.28 1.05 15.10
CA ASP A 212 7.63 0.09 14.21
C ASP A 212 7.24 0.74 12.86
N ARG A 213 6.48 1.84 12.92
CA ARG A 213 6.04 2.57 11.73
C ARG A 213 7.20 3.24 11.00
N ARG A 214 8.16 3.78 11.77
CA ARG A 214 9.38 4.38 11.24
C ARG A 214 10.19 3.39 10.42
N GLN A 215 10.54 2.24 11.01
CA GLN A 215 11.37 1.24 10.32
C GLN A 215 10.68 0.76 9.04
N ARG A 216 9.38 0.45 9.12
CA ARG A 216 8.56 0.10 7.97
C ARG A 216 8.65 1.14 6.85
N MET A 217 8.37 2.41 7.17
CA MET A 217 8.39 3.48 6.17
C MET A 217 9.77 3.71 5.57
N LEU A 218 10.83 3.63 6.37
CA LEU A 218 12.20 3.75 5.86
C LEU A 218 12.57 2.61 4.91
N SER A 219 12.19 1.36 5.24
CA SER A 219 12.35 0.22 4.33
C SER A 219 11.53 0.41 3.05
N THR A 220 10.29 0.88 3.15
CA THR A 220 9.45 1.16 1.96
C THR A 220 10.04 2.25 1.08
N LEU A 221 10.52 3.35 1.67
CA LEU A 221 11.16 4.45 0.92
C LEU A 221 12.47 4.00 0.26
N ASP A 222 13.24 3.11 0.92
CA ASP A 222 14.43 2.49 0.33
C ASP A 222 14.08 1.66 -0.92
N VAL A 223 13.06 0.80 -0.81
CA VAL A 223 12.52 0.01 -1.94
C VAL A 223 12.06 0.91 -3.08
N LEU A 224 11.41 2.04 -2.78
CA LEU A 224 10.97 3.02 -3.79
C LEU A 224 12.12 3.90 -4.32
N GLY A 225 13.32 3.83 -3.73
CA GLY A 225 14.46 4.68 -4.10
C GLY A 225 14.19 6.16 -3.82
N LEU A 226 13.59 6.46 -2.67
CA LEU A 226 13.24 7.81 -2.23
C LEU A 226 14.12 8.22 -1.04
N GLU A 227 14.71 9.41 -1.14
CA GLU A 227 15.42 10.04 -0.05
C GLU A 227 14.43 10.93 0.73
N ALA A 228 14.27 10.66 2.02
CA ALA A 228 13.38 11.44 2.88
C ALA A 228 14.08 11.87 4.17
N THR A 229 13.80 13.09 4.59
CA THR A 229 14.16 13.63 5.89
C THR A 229 13.11 13.23 6.91
N GLN A 230 13.58 12.61 7.99
CA GLN A 230 12.73 12.24 9.11
C GLN A 230 12.44 13.48 9.96
N THR A 231 11.17 13.70 10.25
CA THR A 231 10.70 14.80 11.09
C THR A 231 9.98 14.21 12.29
N ASP A 232 10.48 14.54 13.48
CA ASP A 232 9.85 14.13 14.72
C ASP A 232 8.48 14.79 14.86
N ALA A 233 7.43 13.98 14.88
CA ALA A 233 6.08 14.44 15.17
C ALA A 233 5.95 14.84 16.65
N VAL A 234 5.06 15.80 16.91
CA VAL A 234 4.65 16.19 18.25
C VAL A 234 3.72 15.13 18.82
N ASP A 235 4.13 14.50 19.92
CA ASP A 235 3.29 13.51 20.60
C ASP A 235 2.20 14.21 21.40
N GLY A 236 0.98 14.19 20.87
CA GLY A 236 -0.19 14.75 21.52
C GLY A 236 -0.43 14.21 22.93
N LYS A 237 -0.08 12.94 23.20
CA LYS A 237 -0.23 12.34 24.53
C LYS A 237 0.73 12.92 25.56
N ALA A 238 1.84 13.50 25.12
CA ALA A 238 2.82 14.14 25.98
C ALA A 238 2.51 15.62 26.24
N LEU A 239 1.55 16.21 25.53
CA LEU A 239 1.15 17.60 25.73
C LEU A 239 0.32 17.74 27.01
N ASN A 240 0.68 18.70 27.85
CA ASN A 240 -0.13 19.14 29.00
C ASN A 240 -0.72 20.54 28.79
N THR A 241 -1.65 20.93 29.65
CA THR A 241 -2.45 22.17 29.53
C THR A 241 -1.58 23.41 29.61
N SER A 242 -0.54 23.42 30.47
CA SER A 242 0.40 24.54 30.56
C SER A 242 1.17 24.75 29.25
N GLN A 243 1.58 23.66 28.59
CA GLN A 243 2.25 23.74 27.28
C GLN A 243 1.31 24.26 26.18
N LEU A 244 0.04 23.84 26.17
CA LEU A 244 -0.94 24.36 25.21
C LEU A 244 -1.14 25.87 25.38
N LEU A 245 -1.26 26.34 26.64
CA LEU A 245 -1.38 27.76 26.97
C LEU A 245 -0.13 28.56 26.59
N GLU A 246 1.07 28.01 26.83
CA GLU A 246 2.33 28.65 26.45
C GLU A 246 2.48 28.80 24.92
N LEU A 247 1.99 27.82 24.17
CA LEU A 247 1.93 27.88 22.70
C LEU A 247 0.83 28.81 22.19
N GLY A 248 -0.03 29.34 23.06
CA GLY A 248 -1.18 30.17 22.68
C GLY A 248 -2.25 29.38 21.92
N ILE A 249 -2.37 28.07 22.19
CA ILE A 249 -3.38 27.22 21.58
C ILE A 249 -4.72 27.51 22.24
N ASP A 250 -5.64 28.08 21.46
CA ASP A 250 -7.04 28.25 21.80
C ASP A 250 -7.91 27.61 20.71
N MET A 251 -8.98 26.97 21.15
CA MET A 251 -9.84 26.21 20.25
C MET A 251 -10.75 27.14 19.46
N LEU A 252 -11.03 26.79 18.20
CA LEU A 252 -12.06 27.50 17.45
C LEU A 252 -13.39 27.41 18.22
N PRO A 253 -14.06 28.54 18.53
CA PRO A 253 -15.25 28.54 19.37
C PRO A 253 -16.35 27.63 18.85
N ASN A 254 -16.88 26.77 19.74
CA ASN A 254 -17.93 25.79 19.42
C ASN A 254 -17.56 24.75 18.36
N TYR A 255 -16.27 24.55 18.08
CA TYR A 255 -15.83 23.53 17.14
C TYR A 255 -16.34 22.13 17.56
N LYS A 256 -16.95 21.46 16.59
CA LYS A 256 -17.26 20.03 16.60
C LYS A 256 -17.01 19.48 15.21
N ASP A 257 -16.45 18.27 15.15
CA ASP A 257 -16.28 17.55 13.90
C ASP A 257 -17.62 17.44 13.15
N PRO A 258 -17.72 17.85 11.87
CA PRO A 258 -19.00 17.92 11.16
C PRO A 258 -19.73 16.60 10.97
N TYR A 259 -19.05 15.45 11.07
CA TYR A 259 -19.63 14.13 10.86
C TYR A 259 -19.83 13.32 12.14
N SER A 260 -18.92 13.47 13.10
CA SER A 260 -18.87 12.69 14.33
C SER A 260 -19.26 13.50 15.57
N GLU A 261 -19.41 14.82 15.44
CA GLU A 261 -19.75 15.77 16.50
C GLU A 261 -18.77 15.78 17.70
N ARG A 262 -17.57 15.23 17.49
CA ARG A 262 -16.51 15.13 18.50
C ARG A 262 -15.75 16.43 18.64
N VAL A 263 -15.17 16.64 19.82
CA VAL A 263 -14.22 17.71 20.11
C VAL A 263 -12.80 17.28 19.79
N LEU A 264 -11.91 18.24 19.62
CA LEU A 264 -10.50 18.00 19.33
C LEU A 264 -9.83 17.17 20.43
N THR A 265 -9.01 16.22 20.01
CA THR A 265 -8.12 15.47 20.89
C THR A 265 -6.72 16.09 20.93
N ARG A 266 -5.94 15.80 21.98
CA ARG A 266 -4.54 16.21 22.01
C ARG A 266 -3.70 15.54 20.93
N GLY A 267 -4.09 14.33 20.52
CA GLY A 267 -3.50 13.64 19.38
C GLY A 267 -3.66 14.44 18.08
N GLU A 268 -4.84 14.99 17.82
CA GLU A 268 -5.09 15.86 16.66
C GLU A 268 -4.33 17.19 16.75
N ILE A 269 -4.19 17.77 17.94
CA ILE A 269 -3.30 18.92 18.19
C ILE A 269 -1.86 18.56 17.82
N GLY A 270 -1.35 17.42 18.28
CA GLY A 270 -0.01 16.94 17.98
C GLY A 270 0.21 16.73 16.48
N CYS A 271 -0.78 16.18 15.78
CA CYS A 271 -0.76 16.04 14.32
C CYS A 271 -0.63 17.42 13.64
N PHE A 272 -1.49 18.38 13.99
CA PHE A 272 -1.43 19.72 13.44
C PHE A 272 -0.06 20.39 13.68
N LEU A 273 0.44 20.36 14.92
CA LEU A 273 1.73 20.95 15.27
C LEU A 273 2.89 20.32 14.48
N SER A 274 2.81 19.02 14.19
CA SER A 274 3.80 18.32 13.37
C SER A 274 3.82 18.87 11.94
N HIS A 275 2.65 19.10 11.33
CA HIS A 275 2.54 19.68 9.99
C HIS A 275 3.00 21.13 9.98
N TYR A 276 2.56 21.92 10.98
CA TYR A 276 2.96 23.31 11.17
C TYR A 276 4.49 23.47 11.28
N ASN A 277 5.16 22.60 12.03
CA ASN A 277 6.61 22.63 12.16
C ASN A 277 7.33 22.42 10.82
N VAL A 278 6.80 21.54 9.96
CA VAL A 278 7.35 21.36 8.61
C VAL A 278 7.10 22.60 7.75
N TRP A 279 5.92 23.22 7.81
CA TRP A 279 5.64 24.46 7.06
C TRP A 279 6.60 25.58 7.47
N LYS A 280 6.84 25.74 8.78
CA LYS A 280 7.80 26.69 9.34
C LYS A 280 9.21 26.40 8.83
N GLN A 281 9.66 25.16 8.95
CA GLN A 281 10.97 24.72 8.50
C GLN A 281 11.18 24.94 6.99
N MET A 282 10.16 24.66 6.18
CA MET A 282 10.16 24.88 4.73
C MET A 282 10.39 26.36 4.41
N VAL A 283 9.68 27.27 5.10
CA VAL A 283 9.82 28.71 4.92
C VAL A 283 11.19 29.21 5.37
N GLU A 284 11.68 28.75 6.52
CA GLU A 284 13.01 29.10 7.06
C GLU A 284 14.14 28.68 6.11
N LYS A 285 14.03 27.49 5.50
CA LYS A 285 15.01 26.97 4.55
C LYS A 285 14.84 27.51 3.12
N GLY A 286 13.74 28.20 2.83
CA GLY A 286 13.44 28.69 1.48
C GLY A 286 13.20 27.58 0.44
N GLN A 287 12.73 26.41 0.89
CA GLN A 287 12.41 25.28 0.00
C GLN A 287 11.20 25.65 -0.85
N GLN A 288 11.30 25.52 -2.18
CA GLN A 288 10.27 25.94 -3.13
C GLN A 288 9.10 24.97 -3.16
N GLN A 289 9.37 23.67 -3.13
CA GLN A 289 8.35 22.64 -3.07
C GLN A 289 8.83 21.40 -2.32
N VAL A 290 7.96 20.87 -1.47
CA VAL A 290 8.25 19.69 -0.64
C VAL A 290 7.11 18.69 -0.73
N LEU A 291 7.40 17.42 -0.45
CA LEU A 291 6.40 16.38 -0.27
C LEU A 291 6.35 16.00 1.22
N LEU A 292 5.19 16.10 1.85
CA LEU A 292 4.96 15.55 3.19
C LEU A 292 4.32 14.17 3.09
N LEU A 293 4.79 13.26 3.94
CA LEU A 293 4.26 11.90 4.11
C LEU A 293 4.05 11.62 5.60
N GLU A 294 2.90 11.05 5.95
CA GLU A 294 2.64 10.45 7.26
C GLU A 294 3.25 9.03 7.34
N ASP A 295 3.40 8.50 8.56
CA ASP A 295 4.11 7.24 8.82
C ASP A 295 3.29 5.96 8.64
N ASP A 296 2.00 6.08 8.33
CA ASP A 296 1.05 4.98 8.21
C ASP A 296 0.41 4.86 6.82
N VAL A 297 1.13 5.35 5.80
CA VAL A 297 0.71 5.24 4.40
C VAL A 297 1.25 4.00 3.69
N ARG A 298 0.55 3.60 2.63
CA ARG A 298 0.99 2.67 1.59
C ARG A 298 0.91 3.34 0.21
N PHE A 299 1.74 2.88 -0.71
CA PHE A 299 1.96 3.50 -2.02
C PHE A 299 1.37 2.64 -3.12
N VAL A 300 0.80 3.26 -4.16
CA VAL A 300 0.33 2.52 -5.34
C VAL A 300 1.49 2.03 -6.21
N THR A 301 1.22 1.04 -7.07
CA THR A 301 2.14 0.68 -8.17
C THR A 301 2.50 1.91 -9.00
N ARG A 302 3.78 2.03 -9.36
CA ARG A 302 4.32 3.15 -10.15
C ARG A 302 4.17 4.53 -9.48
N PHE A 303 4.10 4.58 -8.13
CA PHE A 303 3.96 5.83 -7.37
C PHE A 303 4.93 6.93 -7.83
N LYS A 304 6.24 6.61 -7.88
CA LYS A 304 7.31 7.56 -8.18
C LYS A 304 7.18 8.14 -9.58
N SER A 305 7.08 7.29 -10.61
CA SER A 305 6.96 7.72 -12.00
C SER A 305 5.64 8.48 -12.26
N ARG A 306 4.53 8.06 -11.65
CA ARG A 306 3.24 8.77 -11.75
C ARG A 306 3.30 10.16 -11.12
N LEU A 307 3.85 10.30 -9.91
CA LEU A 307 3.95 11.61 -9.26
C LEU A 307 4.90 12.55 -10.01
N ILE A 308 6.05 12.04 -10.50
CA ILE A 308 6.96 12.82 -11.35
C ILE A 308 6.22 13.33 -12.59
N THR A 309 5.48 12.48 -13.28
CA THR A 309 4.74 12.87 -14.50
C THR A 309 3.73 13.97 -14.21
N ILE A 310 2.95 13.85 -13.12
CA ILE A 310 1.98 14.89 -12.72
C ILE A 310 2.70 16.20 -12.41
N MET A 311 3.80 16.18 -11.65
CA MET A 311 4.55 17.39 -11.30
C MET A 311 5.24 18.04 -12.52
N GLN A 312 5.63 17.24 -13.52
CA GLN A 312 6.12 17.76 -14.81
C GLN A 312 5.01 18.48 -15.58
N ASP A 313 3.80 17.92 -15.64
CA ASP A 313 2.66 18.54 -16.30
C ASP A 313 2.24 19.84 -15.59
N VAL A 314 2.21 19.84 -14.25
CA VAL A 314 1.98 21.04 -13.42
C VAL A 314 2.99 22.14 -13.74
N LYS A 315 4.28 21.78 -13.85
CA LYS A 315 5.33 22.74 -14.22
C LYS A 315 5.20 23.22 -15.66
N ALA A 316 4.92 22.33 -16.61
CA ALA A 316 4.84 22.64 -18.04
C ALA A 316 3.66 23.56 -18.36
N THR A 317 2.54 23.39 -17.67
CA THR A 317 1.35 24.25 -17.79
C THR A 317 1.49 25.60 -17.07
N GLY A 318 2.48 25.74 -16.19
CA GLY A 318 2.62 26.93 -15.35
C GLY A 318 1.46 27.09 -14.37
N LEU A 319 0.85 25.98 -13.94
CA LEU A 319 -0.26 25.99 -12.98
C LEU A 319 0.20 26.65 -11.68
N ASP A 320 -0.55 27.65 -11.23
CA ASP A 320 -0.33 28.30 -9.94
C ASP A 320 -1.01 27.48 -8.83
N TRP A 321 -0.20 26.86 -7.97
CA TRP A 321 -0.66 25.92 -6.94
C TRP A 321 0.04 26.15 -5.59
N ASP A 322 -0.71 25.88 -4.52
CA ASP A 322 -0.21 25.96 -3.15
C ASP A 322 -0.08 24.58 -2.50
N LEU A 323 -1.07 23.71 -2.72
CA LEU A 323 -1.15 22.37 -2.15
C LEU A 323 -1.66 21.37 -3.18
N ILE A 324 -1.03 20.19 -3.27
CA ILE A 324 -1.53 19.07 -4.07
C ILE A 324 -1.65 17.83 -3.18
N TYR A 325 -2.87 17.40 -2.88
CA TYR A 325 -3.09 16.13 -2.18
C TYR A 325 -2.59 14.95 -3.00
N VAL A 326 -1.83 14.08 -2.36
CA VAL A 326 -1.32 12.82 -2.92
C VAL A 326 -2.09 11.62 -2.33
N GLY A 327 -2.49 11.73 -1.05
CA GLY A 327 -3.44 10.85 -0.38
C GLY A 327 -4.33 11.63 0.58
N ARG A 328 -5.64 11.35 0.51
CA ARG A 328 -6.68 11.92 1.38
C ARG A 328 -7.93 11.06 1.36
N LYS A 329 -8.90 11.36 2.22
CA LYS A 329 -10.26 10.83 2.19
C LYS A 329 -11.20 11.86 1.58
N ARG A 330 -11.80 11.51 0.44
CA ARG A 330 -12.89 12.29 -0.17
C ARG A 330 -14.18 12.08 0.65
N LEU A 331 -14.80 13.16 1.13
CA LEU A 331 -16.07 13.06 1.88
C LEU A 331 -17.29 13.27 0.98
N GLN A 332 -17.13 13.99 -0.13
CA GLN A 332 -18.15 14.12 -1.15
C GLN A 332 -17.96 13.06 -2.25
N LEU A 333 -18.68 11.94 -2.12
CA LEU A 333 -18.60 10.81 -3.07
C LEU A 333 -19.66 10.84 -4.17
N LYS A 334 -20.72 11.64 -4.02
CA LYS A 334 -21.87 11.65 -4.95
C LYS A 334 -21.54 12.29 -6.29
N GLU A 335 -20.73 13.34 -6.28
CA GLU A 335 -20.34 14.08 -7.47
C GLU A 335 -18.85 13.89 -7.76
N PRO A 336 -18.46 13.68 -9.02
CA PRO A 336 -17.06 13.66 -9.39
C PRO A 336 -16.45 15.07 -9.23
N GLU A 337 -15.23 15.13 -8.72
CA GLU A 337 -14.47 16.37 -8.67
C GLU A 337 -14.06 16.81 -10.08
N ARG A 338 -13.89 18.12 -10.25
CA ARG A 338 -13.62 18.71 -11.57
C ARG A 338 -12.16 18.57 -11.93
N TRP A 339 -11.87 18.07 -13.12
CA TRP A 339 -10.53 18.01 -13.69
C TRP A 339 -9.92 19.39 -13.91
N VAL A 340 -8.62 19.51 -13.67
CA VAL A 340 -7.84 20.71 -13.99
C VAL A 340 -7.56 20.72 -15.50
N GLU A 341 -7.89 21.81 -16.16
CA GLU A 341 -7.66 21.95 -17.59
C GLU A 341 -6.15 21.95 -17.90
N GLY A 342 -5.74 21.13 -18.86
CA GLY A 342 -4.34 21.04 -19.32
C GLY A 342 -3.42 20.15 -18.47
N VAL A 343 -3.82 19.72 -17.27
CA VAL A 343 -3.02 18.83 -16.42
C VAL A 343 -3.73 17.49 -16.24
N LYS A 344 -3.11 16.41 -16.72
CA LYS A 344 -3.68 15.08 -16.56
C LYS A 344 -3.60 14.63 -15.11
N ASN A 345 -4.57 13.82 -14.69
CA ASN A 345 -4.58 13.20 -13.36
C ASN A 345 -4.59 14.19 -12.18
N LEU A 346 -5.14 15.39 -12.38
CA LEU A 346 -5.26 16.42 -11.36
C LEU A 346 -6.70 16.99 -11.33
N VAL A 347 -7.26 17.14 -10.14
CA VAL A 347 -8.62 17.65 -9.91
C VAL A 347 -8.63 18.77 -8.86
N HIS A 348 -9.70 19.56 -8.85
CA HIS A 348 -10.03 20.47 -7.76
C HIS A 348 -10.67 19.69 -6.60
N PRO A 349 -10.04 19.60 -5.41
CA PRO A 349 -10.59 18.87 -4.29
C PRO A 349 -11.80 19.60 -3.70
N ASP A 350 -12.80 18.84 -3.31
CA ASP A 350 -13.84 19.29 -2.37
C ASP A 350 -13.45 18.92 -0.93
N TYR A 351 -14.40 18.98 0.00
CA TYR A 351 -14.18 18.69 1.41
C TYR A 351 -13.52 17.31 1.63
N SER A 352 -12.46 17.32 2.43
CA SER A 352 -11.50 16.22 2.54
C SER A 352 -11.09 16.00 3.98
N TYR A 353 -10.90 14.73 4.36
CA TYR A 353 -10.18 14.33 5.58
C TYR A 353 -8.85 13.69 5.23
N TRP A 354 -8.04 13.47 6.27
CA TRP A 354 -6.72 12.87 6.23
C TRP A 354 -5.67 13.68 5.46
N THR A 355 -4.47 13.69 6.01
CA THR A 355 -3.30 14.36 5.41
C THR A 355 -2.16 13.38 5.09
N LEU A 356 -2.53 12.12 4.76
CA LEU A 356 -1.64 10.99 4.44
C LEU A 356 -0.37 11.42 3.68
N GLY A 357 -0.55 12.23 2.63
CA GLY A 357 0.55 12.96 2.03
C GLY A 357 0.08 14.00 1.04
N TYR A 358 0.86 15.08 0.92
CA TYR A 358 0.60 16.18 0.00
C TYR A 358 1.89 16.89 -0.39
N ALA A 359 1.94 17.39 -1.62
CA ALA A 359 2.94 18.36 -2.02
C ALA A 359 2.51 19.76 -1.54
N LEU A 360 3.48 20.55 -1.11
CA LEU A 360 3.27 21.92 -0.64
C LEU A 360 4.28 22.84 -1.32
N SER A 361 3.82 24.00 -1.80
CA SER A 361 4.67 25.05 -2.34
C SER A 361 5.08 26.05 -1.25
N LEU A 362 6.15 26.79 -1.46
CA LEU A 362 6.63 27.80 -0.51
C LEU A 362 5.58 28.88 -0.23
N GLN A 363 4.82 29.24 -1.27
CA GLN A 363 3.71 30.17 -1.16
C GLN A 363 2.59 29.57 -0.29
N GLY A 364 2.23 28.31 -0.53
CA GLY A 364 1.25 27.58 0.27
C GLY A 364 1.64 27.54 1.74
N ALA A 365 2.88 27.17 2.06
CA ALA A 365 3.38 27.17 3.44
C ALA A 365 3.26 28.55 4.11
N ARG A 366 3.61 29.63 3.39
CA ARG A 366 3.46 31.01 3.90
C ARG A 366 2.00 31.38 4.16
N LYS A 367 1.08 31.02 3.26
CA LYS A 367 -0.37 31.26 3.44
C LYS A 367 -0.91 30.53 4.68
N LEU A 368 -0.55 29.27 4.86
CA LEU A 368 -0.97 28.46 6.02
C LEU A 368 -0.45 29.04 7.34
N LEU A 369 0.81 29.48 7.38
CA LEU A 369 1.39 30.12 8.58
C LEU A 369 0.76 31.49 8.88
N GLN A 370 0.48 32.30 7.84
CA GLN A 370 -0.17 33.61 7.97
C GLN A 370 -1.62 33.54 8.46
N ALA A 371 -2.25 32.36 8.43
CA ALA A 371 -3.60 32.17 8.96
C ALA A 371 -3.67 32.25 10.50
N GLU A 372 -2.52 32.20 11.17
CA GLU A 372 -2.37 32.24 12.64
C GLU A 372 -3.32 31.23 13.35
N PRO A 373 -3.16 29.92 13.07
CA PRO A 373 -4.16 28.93 13.48
C PRO A 373 -4.20 28.65 14.98
N PHE A 374 -3.15 28.99 15.74
CA PHE A 374 -3.06 28.58 17.15
C PHE A 374 -4.17 29.18 18.02
N GLY A 375 -4.62 30.42 17.77
CA GLY A 375 -5.73 31.03 18.53
C GLY A 375 -7.13 30.62 18.06
N LYS A 376 -7.23 29.68 17.10
CA LYS A 376 -8.49 29.21 16.50
C LYS A 376 -8.31 27.80 15.94
N MET A 377 -7.81 26.94 16.81
CA MET A 377 -7.33 25.61 16.49
C MET A 377 -8.48 24.66 16.14
N LEU A 378 -8.23 23.80 15.15
CA LEU A 378 -9.05 22.67 14.75
C LEU A 378 -8.12 21.60 14.11
N PRO A 379 -8.58 20.37 13.78
CA PRO A 379 -7.73 19.38 13.14
C PRO A 379 -7.12 19.90 11.83
N VAL A 380 -5.93 19.42 11.47
CA VAL A 380 -5.23 19.90 10.26
C VAL A 380 -6.02 19.61 8.99
N ASP A 381 -6.72 18.48 8.94
CA ASP A 381 -7.55 18.06 7.82
C ASP A 381 -8.92 18.76 7.78
N GLU A 382 -9.28 19.52 8.81
CA GLU A 382 -10.39 20.49 8.76
C GLU A 382 -9.91 21.90 8.40
N PHE A 383 -8.74 22.28 8.93
CA PHE A 383 -8.11 23.57 8.66
C PHE A 383 -7.76 23.73 7.18
N LEU A 384 -7.16 22.71 6.54
CA LEU A 384 -6.80 22.80 5.14
C LEU A 384 -8.02 23.09 4.24
N PRO A 385 -9.15 22.35 4.31
CA PRO A 385 -10.38 22.69 3.59
C PRO A 385 -10.94 24.09 3.84
N ILE A 386 -10.80 24.62 5.06
CA ILE A 386 -11.15 26.03 5.31
C ILE A 386 -10.25 26.93 4.46
N MET A 387 -8.94 26.70 4.45
CA MET A 387 -7.99 27.57 3.75
C MET A 387 -8.15 27.57 2.23
N PHE A 388 -8.76 26.54 1.63
CA PHE A 388 -9.13 26.50 0.21
C PHE A 388 -10.65 26.64 -0.05
N ASP A 389 -11.41 27.16 0.92
CA ASP A 389 -12.83 27.55 0.81
C ASP A 389 -13.79 26.41 0.43
N LYS A 390 -13.55 25.21 1.00
CA LYS A 390 -14.33 23.98 0.74
C LYS A 390 -14.82 23.27 2.00
N HIS A 391 -14.86 23.95 3.13
CA HIS A 391 -15.36 23.40 4.39
C HIS A 391 -16.90 23.54 4.48
N PRO A 392 -17.66 22.54 4.98
CA PRO A 392 -19.13 22.57 4.97
C PRO A 392 -19.76 23.50 6.01
N ARG A 393 -19.00 23.90 7.04
CA ARG A 393 -19.46 24.85 8.08
C ARG A 393 -18.95 26.26 7.77
N GLU A 394 -19.85 27.13 7.31
CA GLU A 394 -19.56 28.55 7.07
C GLU A 394 -19.12 29.28 8.35
N GLU A 395 -19.69 28.90 9.50
CA GLU A 395 -19.30 29.43 10.81
C GLU A 395 -17.80 29.25 11.12
N TYR A 396 -17.21 28.11 10.74
CA TYR A 396 -15.78 27.87 10.98
C TYR A 396 -14.93 28.66 9.98
N MET A 397 -15.37 28.73 8.72
CA MET A 397 -14.69 29.53 7.69
C MET A 397 -14.67 31.02 8.02
N ALA A 398 -15.69 31.54 8.70
CA ALA A 398 -15.78 32.96 9.08
C ALA A 398 -14.64 33.43 10.01
N HIS A 399 -13.97 32.52 10.72
CA HIS A 399 -12.79 32.83 11.55
C HIS A 399 -11.50 33.03 10.74
N PHE A 400 -11.53 32.75 9.43
CA PHE A 400 -10.38 32.85 8.54
C PHE A 400 -10.73 33.76 7.37
N GLU A 401 -10.32 35.03 7.40
CA GLU A 401 -10.67 36.00 6.35
C GLU A 401 -10.00 35.68 4.99
N ARG A 402 -8.74 35.23 5.02
CA ARG A 402 -7.97 34.89 3.81
C ARG A 402 -7.98 33.37 3.61
N ARG A 403 -8.76 32.92 2.64
CA ARG A 403 -8.93 31.49 2.27
C ARG A 403 -8.61 31.28 0.79
N ASP A 404 -7.43 31.74 0.38
CA ASP A 404 -6.97 31.77 -1.01
C ASP A 404 -5.93 30.68 -1.32
N LEU A 405 -5.91 29.58 -0.54
CA LEU A 405 -5.03 28.45 -0.80
C LEU A 405 -5.49 27.72 -2.07
N LYS A 406 -4.63 27.67 -3.08
CA LYS A 406 -4.87 26.97 -4.35
C LYS A 406 -4.59 25.49 -4.19
N ALA A 407 -5.59 24.75 -3.71
CA ALA A 407 -5.50 23.32 -3.51
C ALA A 407 -5.92 22.52 -4.75
N PHE A 408 -5.20 21.45 -5.01
CA PHE A 408 -5.49 20.43 -6.02
C PHE A 408 -5.34 19.04 -5.41
N SER A 409 -5.75 17.99 -6.12
CA SER A 409 -5.57 16.60 -5.71
C SER A 409 -5.21 15.76 -6.93
N VAL A 410 -4.30 14.81 -6.76
CA VAL A 410 -4.08 13.78 -7.78
C VAL A 410 -5.30 12.87 -7.88
N GLU A 411 -5.63 12.41 -9.09
CA GLU A 411 -6.72 11.46 -9.35
C GLU A 411 -6.31 10.47 -10.46
N PRO A 412 -6.25 9.16 -10.18
CA PRO A 412 -6.53 8.53 -8.90
C PRO A 412 -5.42 8.77 -7.86
N LEU A 413 -5.81 8.76 -6.58
CA LEU A 413 -4.91 8.91 -5.42
C LEU A 413 -3.72 7.95 -5.51
N LEU A 414 -2.57 8.42 -5.02
CA LEU A 414 -1.31 7.68 -5.06
C LEU A 414 -0.90 7.10 -3.70
N LEU A 415 -1.54 7.56 -2.62
CA LEU A 415 -1.33 7.12 -1.25
C LEU A 415 -2.66 6.73 -0.61
N PHE A 416 -2.61 5.67 0.19
CA PHE A 416 -3.72 5.15 0.98
C PHE A 416 -3.22 4.84 2.39
N PRO A 417 -4.10 4.81 3.41
CA PRO A 417 -3.67 4.36 4.72
C PRO A 417 -3.34 2.86 4.66
N THR A 418 -2.42 2.42 5.53
CA THR A 418 -2.12 0.99 5.70
C THR A 418 -3.28 0.23 6.35
N HIS A 419 -3.99 0.90 7.25
CA HIS A 419 -5.11 0.38 8.02
C HIS A 419 -6.15 1.47 8.18
N TYR A 420 -7.41 1.08 8.30
CA TYR A 420 -8.51 2.00 8.58
C TYR A 420 -8.86 2.00 10.08
N THR A 421 -9.29 3.15 10.59
CA THR A 421 -9.80 3.26 11.97
C THR A 421 -10.87 2.21 12.25
N GLY A 422 -10.70 1.46 13.35
CA GLY A 422 -11.59 0.38 13.75
C GLY A 422 -11.20 -1.02 13.23
N GLU A 423 -10.15 -1.13 12.40
CA GLU A 423 -9.63 -2.44 11.99
C GLU A 423 -9.02 -3.21 13.19
N PRO A 424 -9.24 -4.53 13.31
CA PRO A 424 -8.69 -5.33 14.39
C PRO A 424 -7.16 -5.24 14.48
N GLY A 425 -6.64 -4.85 15.65
CA GLY A 425 -5.21 -4.74 15.89
C GLY A 425 -4.58 -3.41 15.45
N TYR A 426 -5.34 -2.51 14.84
CA TYR A 426 -4.92 -1.15 14.56
C TYR A 426 -5.36 -0.17 15.67
N THR A 427 -4.52 0.82 15.95
CA THR A 427 -4.83 1.91 16.90
C THR A 427 -4.32 3.21 16.31
N SER A 428 -5.22 4.18 16.17
CA SER A 428 -4.89 5.52 15.72
C SER A 428 -4.36 6.36 16.89
N ASP A 429 -3.17 6.93 16.72
CA ASP A 429 -2.55 7.80 17.74
C ASP A 429 -3.22 9.18 17.82
N THR A 430 -3.93 9.62 16.77
CA THR A 430 -4.72 10.87 16.79
C THR A 430 -6.06 10.67 17.50
N GLU A 431 -6.69 9.51 17.33
CA GLU A 431 -8.05 9.24 17.84
C GLU A 431 -8.03 8.67 19.28
N THR A 432 -6.94 8.00 19.66
CA THR A 432 -6.80 7.34 20.97
C THR A 432 -5.84 8.12 21.86
N SER A 433 -6.28 9.27 22.41
CA SER A 433 -5.48 10.14 23.30
C SER A 433 -6.32 10.67 24.46
N THR A 434 -6.36 11.97 24.69
CA THR A 434 -7.24 12.65 25.65
C THR A 434 -7.92 13.82 24.97
N ILE A 435 -9.07 14.26 25.47
CA ILE A 435 -9.70 15.48 24.95
C ILE A 435 -8.83 16.70 25.27
N TRP A 436 -8.92 17.73 24.44
CA TRP A 436 -8.02 18.88 24.50
C TRP A 436 -8.01 19.60 25.87
N ASP A 437 -9.17 19.78 26.50
CA ASP A 437 -9.36 20.56 27.74
C ASP A 437 -9.38 19.73 29.02
N ASN A 438 -9.29 18.39 28.92
CA ASN A 438 -9.32 17.51 30.08
C ASN A 438 -8.41 16.30 29.92
N GLU A 439 -7.24 16.38 30.56
CA GLU A 439 -6.22 15.33 30.55
C GLU A 439 -6.66 14.02 31.24
N ASN A 440 -7.73 14.07 32.05
CA ASN A 440 -8.26 12.88 32.73
C ASN A 440 -9.31 12.13 31.89
N MET A 441 -9.74 12.69 30.75
CA MET A 441 -10.71 12.05 29.86
C MET A 441 -9.99 11.46 28.65
N SER A 442 -9.66 10.17 28.74
CA SER A 442 -9.11 9.39 27.64
C SER A 442 -10.14 9.20 26.52
N THR A 443 -9.70 9.26 25.28
CA THR A 443 -10.51 8.93 24.11
C THR A 443 -10.12 7.55 23.56
N ASP A 444 -11.12 6.77 23.16
CA ASP A 444 -10.97 5.53 22.37
C ASP A 444 -12.05 5.56 21.28
N TRP A 445 -12.02 6.63 20.48
CA TRP A 445 -13.04 6.86 19.46
C TRP A 445 -13.02 5.80 18.36
N ASP A 446 -11.87 5.12 18.19
CA ASP A 446 -11.70 3.95 17.33
C ASP A 446 -12.75 2.87 17.67
N ARG A 447 -13.00 2.61 18.97
CA ARG A 447 -13.98 1.60 19.40
C ARG A 447 -15.43 2.09 19.40
N GLU A 448 -15.70 3.35 19.69
CA GLU A 448 -17.08 3.86 19.70
C GLU A 448 -17.68 4.02 18.29
N SER A 449 -16.87 4.42 17.31
CA SER A 449 -17.22 4.45 15.88
C SER A 449 -17.61 3.06 15.37
N SER A 450 -16.89 2.03 15.80
CA SER A 450 -17.16 0.64 15.43
C SER A 450 -18.49 0.09 15.97
N GLN A 451 -19.13 0.73 16.96
CA GLN A 451 -20.47 0.34 17.42
C GLN A 451 -21.61 1.09 16.71
N LYS A 452 -21.35 2.27 16.12
CA LYS A 452 -22.39 3.11 15.48
C LYS A 452 -22.50 2.95 13.95
N ASN A 453 -21.52 2.35 13.28
CA ASN A 453 -21.48 2.26 11.80
C ASN A 453 -21.39 0.82 11.22
N TYR A 454 -22.17 -0.14 11.72
CA TYR A 454 -22.32 -1.47 11.09
C TYR A 454 -23.51 -1.59 10.12
N ALA A 455 -24.07 -0.47 9.66
CA ALA A 455 -25.15 -0.44 8.67
C ALA A 455 -24.86 0.57 7.56
N GLY A 456 -23.86 0.28 6.71
CA GLY A 456 -23.56 1.14 5.57
C GLY A 456 -22.30 0.76 4.82
N THR A 457 -22.41 -0.26 3.95
CA THR A 457 -21.56 -0.53 2.77
C THR A 457 -20.10 -0.09 2.89
N HIS A 458 -19.27 -0.96 3.49
CA HIS A 458 -17.86 -1.01 3.12
C HIS A 458 -17.77 -1.27 1.61
N PRO A 459 -17.04 -0.47 0.82
CA PRO A 459 -16.52 -1.01 -0.41
C PRO A 459 -15.63 -2.20 0.00
N PRO A 460 -15.68 -3.34 -0.72
CA PRO A 460 -14.66 -4.36 -0.52
C PRO A 460 -13.30 -3.68 -0.61
N VAL A 461 -12.29 -4.23 0.08
CA VAL A 461 -10.87 -3.91 -0.14
C VAL A 461 -10.67 -3.87 -1.65
N SER A 462 -10.74 -2.66 -2.21
CA SER A 462 -10.81 -2.46 -3.63
C SER A 462 -9.35 -2.30 -3.99
N SER A 463 -8.82 -3.35 -4.61
CA SER A 463 -7.76 -3.17 -5.59
C SER A 463 -8.09 -1.90 -6.39
N PRO A 464 -7.12 -1.00 -6.64
CA PRO A 464 -7.36 0.17 -7.47
C PRO A 464 -8.08 -0.27 -8.76
N PRO A 465 -9.02 0.52 -9.29
CA PRO A 465 -9.93 0.06 -10.33
C PRO A 465 -9.15 -0.57 -11.47
N SER A 466 -9.24 -1.90 -11.57
CA SER A 466 -8.78 -2.63 -12.73
C SER A 466 -9.74 -2.27 -13.86
N SER A 467 -9.25 -1.60 -14.89
CA SER A 467 -9.91 -1.58 -16.18
C SER A 467 -10.05 -3.03 -16.64
N SER A 468 -11.18 -3.65 -16.35
CA SER A 468 -11.49 -5.03 -16.71
C SER A 468 -11.75 -5.11 -18.21
N SER A 469 -10.68 -5.25 -18.98
CA SER A 469 -10.76 -5.92 -20.27
C SER A 469 -10.43 -7.39 -20.03
N GLN A 470 -11.26 -8.29 -20.57
CA GLN A 470 -11.09 -9.75 -20.55
C GLN A 470 -9.78 -10.27 -21.21
N GLN A 471 -8.82 -9.38 -21.49
CA GLN A 471 -7.54 -9.67 -22.13
C GLN A 471 -6.37 -9.76 -21.15
N ASP A 472 -6.56 -9.48 -19.86
CA ASP A 472 -5.47 -9.49 -18.85
C ASP A 472 -5.13 -10.90 -18.30
N GLU A 473 -5.56 -11.98 -18.97
CA GLU A 473 -5.41 -13.38 -18.50
C GLU A 473 -4.72 -14.32 -19.53
N LEU A 474 -3.91 -13.77 -20.45
CA LEU A 474 -3.06 -14.56 -21.36
C LEU A 474 -1.59 -14.18 -21.23
#